data_AF-A0A9W6SPJ1-F1
#
_entry.id   AF-A0A9W6SPJ1-F1
#
_cell.length_a   1.000
_cell.length_b   1.000
_cell.length_c   1.000
_cell.angle_alpha   90.00
_cell.angle_beta   90.00
_cell.angle_gamma   90.00
#
_symmetry.space_group_name_H-M   'P 1'
#
loop_
_entity.id
_entity.type
_entity.pdbx_description
1 polymer ?
#
loop_
_entity_poly.entity_id
_entity_poly.type
_entity_poly.pdbx_seq_one_letter_code
_entity_poly.pdbx_strand_id
1 'polypeptide(L)' 'MTASLTAPQCLVCDSAIEVQPDWEKGEIVECAACGQEHEVVAHDASGARLELAPEVEEDWGE' A
#
# COMPACT_ATOMS: atom_id res chain seq x y z
N MET A 1 2.62 -7.91 23.88
CA MET A 1 3.79 -7.71 23.00
C MET A 1 3.44 -6.53 22.10
N THR A 2 3.99 -5.35 22.37
CA THR A 2 3.77 -4.17 21.52
C THR A 2 4.75 -4.26 20.37
N ALA A 3 4.30 -4.83 19.25
CA ALA A 3 5.02 -4.70 17.99
C ALA A 3 4.94 -3.22 17.57
N SER A 4 6.08 -2.54 17.52
CA SER A 4 6.16 -1.24 16.86
C SER A 4 6.02 -1.51 15.36
N LEU A 5 4.85 -1.22 14.81
CA LEU A 5 4.61 -1.22 13.37
C LEU A 5 5.32 0.01 12.79
N THR A 6 6.22 -0.21 11.81
CA THR A 6 6.71 0.87 10.96
C THR A 6 5.66 1.12 9.88
N ALA A 7 5.13 2.33 9.84
CA ALA A 7 4.21 2.71 8.77
C ALA A 7 4.98 2.81 7.44
N PRO A 8 4.50 2.21 6.35
CA PRO A 8 5.06 2.43 5.03
C PRO A 8 4.85 3.88 4.61
N GLN A 9 5.67 4.32 3.66
CA GLN A 9 5.60 5.67 3.11
C GLN A 9 5.15 5.59 1.66
N CYS A 10 4.43 6.62 1.22
CA CYS A 10 4.07 6.83 -0.18
C CYS A 10 5.35 6.99 -1.01
N LEU A 11 5.45 6.25 -2.12
CA LEU A 11 6.61 6.24 -3.01
C LEU A 11 6.73 7.51 -3.86
N VAL A 12 5.74 8.41 -3.79
CA VAL A 12 5.65 9.63 -4.60
C VAL A 12 5.82 10.90 -3.78
N CYS A 13 5.20 10.96 -2.60
CA CYS A 13 5.16 12.18 -1.77
C CYS A 13 5.75 12.01 -0.37
N ASP A 14 6.35 10.85 -0.06
CA ASP A 14 7.00 10.49 1.22
C ASP A 14 6.08 10.55 2.46
N SER A 15 4.78 10.80 2.27
CA SER A 15 3.80 10.82 3.35
C SER A 15 3.59 9.42 3.92
N ALA A 16 3.43 9.33 5.25
CA ALA A 16 3.13 8.05 5.91
C ALA A 16 1.76 7.52 5.44
N ILE A 17 1.70 6.21 5.18
CA ILE A 17 0.48 5.49 4.86
C ILE A 17 0.09 4.67 6.08
N GLU A 18 -1.17 4.81 6.49
CA GLU A 18 -1.71 4.13 7.67
C GLU A 18 -1.88 2.63 7.36
N VAL A 19 -1.22 1.78 8.16
CA VAL A 19 -1.32 0.32 8.01
C VAL A 19 -2.63 -0.16 8.63
N GLN A 20 -3.42 -0.87 7.85
CA GLN A 20 -4.61 -1.55 8.37
C GLN A 20 -4.32 -3.03 8.67
N PRO A 21 -4.97 -3.61 9.70
CA PRO A 21 -4.72 -4.99 10.12
C PRO A 21 -5.25 -6.05 9.15
N ASP A 22 -6.12 -5.65 8.21
CA ASP A 22 -6.77 -6.47 7.19
C ASP A 22 -6.10 -6.39 5.82
N TRP A 23 -4.99 -5.66 5.67
CA TRP A 23 -4.26 -5.60 4.42
C TRP A 23 -3.81 -6.98 3.93
N GLU A 24 -4.17 -7.29 2.69
CA GLU A 24 -3.76 -8.51 2.01
C GLU A 24 -2.81 -8.20 0.85
N LYS A 25 -1.99 -9.20 0.48
CA LYS A 25 -1.15 -9.08 -0.71
C LYS A 25 -2.03 -8.93 -1.97
N GLY A 26 -1.74 -7.91 -2.78
CA GLY A 26 -2.50 -7.55 -3.97
C GLY A 26 -3.60 -6.51 -3.71
N GLU A 27 -3.76 -6.07 -2.47
CA GLU A 27 -4.68 -4.98 -2.13
C GLU A 27 -4.15 -3.64 -2.66
N ILE A 28 -5.05 -2.85 -3.24
CA ILE A 28 -4.76 -1.49 -3.70
C ILE A 28 -5.10 -0.50 -2.59
N VAL A 29 -4.11 0.29 -2.19
CA VAL A 29 -4.23 1.32 -1.15
C VAL A 29 -3.90 2.69 -1.73
N GLU A 30 -4.72 3.68 -1.43
CA GLU A 30 -4.55 5.05 -1.93
C GLU A 30 -3.85 5.93 -0.88
N CYS A 31 -2.88 6.74 -1.32
CA CYS A 31 -2.27 7.75 -0.46
C CYS A 31 -3.22 8.93 -0.25
N ALA A 32 -3.68 9.14 0.99
CA ALA A 32 -4.58 10.26 1.33
C ALA A 32 -3.98 11.67 1.11
N ALA A 33 -2.67 11.80 0.91
CA ALA A 33 -1.99 13.08 0.72
C ALA A 33 -1.89 13.51 -0.75
N CYS A 34 -1.66 12.56 -1.68
CA CYS A 34 -1.48 12.86 -3.10
C CYS A 34 -2.40 12.09 -4.05
N GLY A 35 -3.19 11.13 -3.55
CA GLY A 35 -4.07 10.28 -4.35
C GLY A 35 -3.34 9.16 -5.12
N GLN A 36 -2.05 8.93 -4.89
CA GLN A 36 -1.33 7.84 -5.56
C GLN A 36 -1.78 6.47 -5.03
N GLU A 37 -2.18 5.60 -5.94
CA GLU A 37 -2.48 4.19 -5.68
C GLU A 37 -1.19 3.36 -5.57
N HIS A 38 -1.15 2.48 -4.58
CA HIS A 38 -0.07 1.55 -4.31
C HIS A 38 -0.63 0.14 -4.12
N GLU A 39 0.11 -0.87 -4.53
CA GLU A 39 -0.23 -2.27 -4.27
C GLU A 39 0.55 -2.79 -3.05
N VAL A 40 -0.13 -3.48 -2.14
CA VAL A 40 0.50 -4.21 -1.03
C VAL A 40 1.15 -5.48 -1.59
N VAL A 41 2.47 -5.50 -1.70
CA VAL A 41 3.20 -6.67 -2.24
C VAL A 41 3.67 -7.65 -1.17
N ALA A 42 3.75 -7.18 0.08
CA ALA A 42 3.99 -7.98 1.28
C ALA A 42 3.50 -7.25 2.53
N HIS A 43 3.08 -7.99 3.56
CA HIS A 43 2.76 -7.43 4.87
C HIS A 43 3.21 -8.41 5.97
N ASP A 44 3.62 -7.88 7.11
CA ASP A 44 4.01 -8.65 8.28
C ASP A 44 3.70 -7.90 9.59
N ALA A 45 4.04 -8.49 10.73
CA ALA A 45 3.76 -7.91 12.05
C ALA A 45 4.49 -6.59 12.35
N SER A 46 5.47 -6.21 11.53
CA SER A 46 6.28 -5.00 11.65
C SER A 46 5.94 -3.92 10.63
N GLY A 47 5.12 -4.20 9.61
CA GLY A 47 4.69 -3.21 8.63
C GLY A 47 4.21 -3.83 7.31
N ALA A 48 4.18 -3.02 6.25
CA ALA A 48 3.87 -3.50 4.90
C ALA A 48 4.87 -2.95 3.88
N ARG A 49 5.03 -3.67 2.78
CA ARG A 49 5.77 -3.24 1.60
C ARG A 49 4.78 -2.88 0.51
N LEU A 50 4.95 -1.67 -0.01
CA LEU A 50 4.15 -1.11 -1.08
C LEU A 50 4.98 -1.00 -2.36
N GLU A 51 4.33 -1.20 -3.50
CA GLU A 51 4.83 -0.85 -4.82
C GLU A 51 3.78 0.04 -5.51
N LEU A 52 4.13 0.74 -6.61
CA LEU A 52 3.14 1.52 -7.34
C LEU A 52 2.10 0.55 -7.92
N ALA A 53 0.81 0.89 -7.74
CA ALA A 53 -0.25 0.09 -8.32
C ALA A 53 -0.07 0.03 -9.85
N PRO A 54 -0.29 -1.13 -10.49
CA PRO A 54 -0.25 -1.21 -11.94
C PRO A 54 -1.30 -0.28 -12.54
N GLU A 55 -0.95 0.40 -13.63
CA GLU A 55 -1.96 1.11 -14.41
C GLU A 55 -2.95 0.06 -14.94
N VAL A 56 -4.25 0.35 -14.82
CA VAL A 56 -5.28 -0.49 -15.42
C VAL A 56 -5.03 -0.52 -16.93
N GLU A 57 -4.51 -1.64 -17.44
CA GLU A 57 -4.49 -1.89 -18.87
C GLU A 57 -5.95 -1.90 -19.35
N GLU A 58 -6.27 -1.23 -20.46
CA GLU A 58 -7.64 -1.15 -20.99
C GLU A 58 -8.15 -2.49 -21.59
N ASP A 59 -7.78 -3.62 -20.98
CA ASP A 59 -8.11 -4.99 -21.39
C ASP A 59 -8.73 -5.80 -20.23
N TRP A 60 -8.96 -5.16 -19.07
CA TRP A 60 -9.72 -5.75 -17.97
C TRP A 60 -11.21 -5.82 -18.33
N GLY A 61 -11.57 -6.72 -19.26
CA GLY A 61 -12.95 -7.05 -19.60
C GLY A 61 -13.23 -7.14 -21.10
N GLU A 62 -12.82 -8.24 -21.71
CA GLU A 62 -13.62 -8.94 -22.73
C GLU A 62 -14.04 -10.33 -22.24
#